data_AF-A0A5B0W558-F1
#
_entry.id   AF-A0A5B0W558-F1
#
_cell.length_a   1.000
_cell.length_b   1.000
_cell.length_c   1.000
_cell.angle_alpha   90.00
_cell.angle_beta   90.00
_cell.angle_gamma   90.00
#
_symmetry.space_group_name_H-M   'P 1'
#
loop_
_entity.id
_entity.type
_entity.pdbx_description
1 polymer ?
#
loop_
_entity_poly.entity_id
_entity_poly.type
_entity_poly.pdbx_seq_one_letter_code
_entity_poly.pdbx_strand_id
1 'polypeptide(L)'
;MAREDPQLKLRLTEELKALVTNAAKANGRSVNAEIVSRLESSFSNEDEIAYLRDKDRENETIINRLTGMVQDLTAAAKKEREDEKENEEVRQYMREVEERISNLEKALSRVSQT
;
A
#
# COMPACT_ATOMS: atom_id res chain seq x y z
N MET A 1 51.14 19.09 -13.85
CA MET A 1 50.73 17.81 -14.45
C MET A 1 49.36 18.02 -15.06
N ALA A 2 49.28 18.10 -16.39
CA ALA A 2 48.03 18.36 -17.10
C ALA A 2 47.08 17.18 -16.88
N ARG A 3 45.90 17.42 -16.33
CA ARG A 3 44.77 16.50 -16.47
C ARG A 3 44.33 16.61 -17.92
N GLU A 4 44.73 15.67 -18.76
CA GLU A 4 44.15 15.53 -20.10
C GLU A 4 42.90 14.68 -19.97
N ASP A 5 41.77 15.31 -19.67
CA ASP A 5 40.48 14.65 -19.77
C ASP A 5 40.28 14.17 -21.23
N PRO A 6 39.81 12.93 -21.45
CA PRO A 6 39.68 12.37 -22.79
C PRO A 6 38.72 13.21 -23.64
N GLN A 7 39.18 13.71 -24.78
CA GLN A 7 38.37 14.53 -25.69
C GLN A 7 37.64 13.66 -26.71
N LEU A 8 36.31 13.76 -26.73
CA LEU A 8 35.45 13.07 -27.69
C LEU A 8 35.07 14.00 -28.85
N LYS A 9 35.31 13.57 -30.09
CA LYS A 9 34.83 14.27 -31.30
C LYS A 9 33.43 13.80 -31.66
N LEU A 10 32.42 14.45 -31.10
CA LEU A 10 31.01 14.12 -31.33
C LEU A 10 30.53 14.61 -32.70
N ARG A 11 29.79 13.77 -33.42
CA ARG A 11 29.03 14.15 -34.62
C ARG A 11 27.58 14.38 -34.21
N LEU A 12 27.14 15.63 -34.23
CA LEU A 12 25.77 16.02 -33.88
C LEU A 12 25.04 16.50 -35.12
N THR A 13 23.72 16.28 -35.18
CA THR A 13 22.87 16.96 -36.15
C THR A 13 22.81 18.46 -35.82
N GLU A 14 22.55 19.31 -36.81
CA GLU A 14 22.45 20.77 -36.58
C GLU A 14 21.36 21.12 -35.57
N GLU A 15 20.23 20.41 -35.60
CA GLU A 15 19.14 20.56 -34.63
C GLU A 15 19.60 20.26 -33.20
N LEU A 16 20.28 19.12 -33.00
CA LEU A 16 20.76 18.72 -31.68
C LEU A 16 21.82 19.69 -31.15
N LYS A 17 22.71 20.17 -32.03
CA LYS A 17 23.70 21.20 -31.68
C LYS A 17 23.03 22.50 -31.24
N ALA A 18 21.99 22.94 -31.95
CA ALA A 18 21.24 24.14 -31.58
C ALA A 18 20.54 23.97 -30.22
N LEU A 19 19.90 22.83 -29.98
CA LEU A 19 19.23 22.53 -28.70
C LEU A 19 20.20 22.57 -27.52
N VAL A 20 21.35 21.89 -27.63
CA VAL A 20 22.36 21.88 -26.56
C VAL A 20 22.95 23.27 -26.35
N THR A 21 23.20 24.02 -27.43
CA THR A 21 23.75 25.39 -27.33
C THR A 21 22.78 26.34 -26.64
N ASN A 22 21.49 26.25 -26.96
CA ASN A 22 20.45 27.07 -26.32
C ASN A 22 20.28 26.70 -24.85
N ALA A 23 20.29 25.40 -24.52
CA ALA A 23 20.24 24.94 -23.14
C ALA A 23 21.45 25.41 -22.33
N ALA A 24 22.66 25.30 -22.89
CA ALA A 24 23.88 25.78 -22.25
C ALA A 24 23.82 27.29 -21.93
N LYS A 25 23.33 28.10 -22.89
CA LYS A 25 23.10 29.54 -22.69
C LYS A 25 22.08 29.81 -21.59
N ALA A 26 20.93 29.13 -21.61
CA ALA A 26 19.88 29.29 -20.60
C ALA A 26 20.37 28.92 -19.20
N ASN A 27 21.22 27.91 -19.10
CA ASN A 27 21.81 27.43 -17.84
C ASN A 27 23.10 28.16 -17.44
N GLY A 28 23.54 29.17 -18.21
CA GLY A 28 24.73 29.97 -17.90
C GLY A 28 26.05 29.18 -17.91
N ARG A 29 26.15 28.09 -18.69
CA ARG A 29 27.31 27.20 -18.75
C ARG A 29 27.84 27.00 -20.17
N SER A 30 29.07 26.47 -20.28
CA SER A 30 29.64 26.13 -21.59
C SER A 30 28.88 24.95 -22.22
N VAL A 31 28.92 24.85 -23.54
CA VAL A 31 28.31 23.72 -24.28
C VAL A 31 28.88 22.39 -23.80
N ASN A 32 30.19 22.30 -23.56
CA ASN A 32 30.81 21.10 -23.01
C ASN A 32 30.30 20.78 -21.61
N ALA A 33 30.16 21.80 -20.73
CA ALA A 33 29.62 21.59 -19.39
C ALA A 33 28.16 21.13 -19.40
N GLU A 34 27.36 21.62 -20.36
CA GLU A 34 25.98 21.14 -20.57
C GLU A 34 25.95 19.67 -21.00
N ILE A 35 26.80 19.29 -21.96
CA ILE A 35 26.88 17.91 -22.45
C ILE A 35 27.31 16.97 -21.32
N VAL A 36 28.39 17.32 -20.61
CA VAL A 36 28.91 16.50 -19.49
C VAL A 36 27.84 16.33 -18.43
N SER A 37 27.21 17.42 -17.97
CA SER A 37 26.17 17.33 -16.95
C SER A 37 24.98 16.47 -17.38
N ARG A 38 24.53 16.56 -18.65
CA ARG A 38 23.43 15.70 -19.13
C ARG A 38 23.83 14.24 -19.17
N LEU A 39 25.06 13.94 -19.61
CA LEU A 39 25.58 12.58 -19.62
C LEU A 39 25.68 12.03 -18.20
N GLU A 40 26.30 12.77 -17.29
CA GLU A 40 26.39 12.39 -15.87
C GLU A 40 25.00 12.14 -15.28
N SER A 41 24.04 13.04 -15.48
CA SER A 41 22.65 12.83 -15.03
C SER A 41 21.99 11.61 -15.67
N SER A 42 22.28 11.28 -16.92
CA SER A 42 21.70 10.09 -17.57
C SER A 42 22.14 8.78 -16.91
N PHE A 43 23.37 8.73 -16.38
CA PHE A 43 23.88 7.56 -15.66
C PHE A 43 23.47 7.56 -14.19
N SER A 44 23.52 8.71 -13.50
CA SER A 44 23.10 8.80 -12.09
C SER A 44 21.61 8.50 -11.89
N ASN A 45 20.77 8.94 -12.83
CA ASN A 45 19.34 8.69 -12.75
C ASN A 45 19.01 7.21 -13.02
N GLU A 46 19.85 6.46 -13.74
CA GLU A 46 19.58 5.05 -14.04
C GLU A 46 19.71 4.18 -12.79
N ASP A 47 20.74 4.42 -11.97
CA ASP A 47 20.92 3.74 -10.68
C ASP A 47 19.83 4.11 -9.67
N GLU A 48 19.44 5.39 -9.62
CA GLU A 48 18.35 5.86 -8.76
C GLU A 48 17.00 5.26 -9.19
N ILE A 49 16.71 5.24 -10.50
CA ILE A 49 15.50 4.61 -11.05
C ILE A 49 15.50 3.11 -10.76
N ALA A 50 16.63 2.43 -10.90
CA ALA A 50 16.75 1.01 -10.59
C ALA A 50 16.49 0.74 -9.10
N TYR A 51 17.08 1.52 -8.21
CA TYR A 51 16.85 1.43 -6.77
C TYR A 51 15.39 1.67 -6.39
N LEU A 52 14.75 2.70 -6.95
CA LEU A 52 13.33 2.99 -6.71
C LEU A 52 12.43 1.87 -7.22
N ARG A 53 12.72 1.29 -8.40
CA ARG A 53 11.98 0.13 -8.92
C ARG A 53 12.07 -1.09 -8.02
N ASP A 54 13.22 -1.37 -7.43
CA ASP A 54 13.37 -2.49 -6.50
C ASP A 54 12.59 -2.26 -5.20
N LYS A 55 12.57 -1.01 -4.71
CA LYS A 55 11.73 -0.62 -3.57
C LYS A 55 10.24 -0.73 -3.89
N ASP A 56 9.82 -0.35 -5.09
CA ASP A 56 8.42 -0.50 -5.52
C ASP A 56 8.00 -1.98 -5.55
N ARG A 57 8.86 -2.89 -6.04
CA ARG A 57 8.59 -4.34 -6.00
C ARG A 57 8.45 -4.88 -4.57
N GLU A 58 9.33 -4.43 -3.67
CA GLU A 58 9.25 -4.78 -2.25
C GLU A 58 7.93 -4.28 -1.64
N ASN A 59 7.56 -3.04 -1.94
CA ASN A 59 6.31 -2.43 -1.49
C ASN A 59 5.09 -3.17 -2.04
N GLU A 60 5.06 -3.54 -3.32
CA GLU A 60 3.98 -4.34 -3.91
C GLU A 60 3.82 -5.69 -3.18
N THR A 61 4.93 -6.33 -2.84
CA THR A 61 4.91 -7.59 -2.08
C THR A 61 4.31 -7.39 -0.69
N ILE A 62 4.69 -6.31 0.00
CA ILE A 62 4.15 -5.95 1.31
C ILE A 62 2.66 -5.62 1.21
N ILE A 63 2.25 -4.82 0.22
CA ILE A 63 0.86 -4.43 -0.01
C ILE A 63 0.01 -5.68 -0.22
N ASN A 64 0.42 -6.59 -1.09
CA ASN A 64 -0.33 -7.82 -1.35
C ASN A 64 -0.51 -8.67 -0.08
N ARG A 65 0.54 -8.76 0.74
CA ARG A 65 0.46 -9.47 2.04
C ARG A 65 -0.50 -8.78 3.01
N LEU A 66 -0.41 -7.46 3.15
CA LEU A 66 -1.28 -6.69 4.03
C LEU A 66 -2.74 -6.75 3.57
N THR A 67 -2.99 -6.68 2.26
CA THR A 67 -4.33 -6.85 1.69
C THR A 67 -4.93 -8.20 2.05
N GLY A 68 -4.16 -9.29 1.93
CA GLY A 68 -4.61 -10.62 2.37
C GLY A 68 -4.94 -10.66 3.86
N MET A 69 -4.06 -10.14 4.71
CA MET A 69 -4.31 -10.08 6.16
C MET A 69 -5.57 -9.28 6.51
N VAL A 70 -5.83 -8.15 5.83
CA VAL A 70 -7.04 -7.35 6.04
C VAL A 70 -8.28 -8.11 5.62
N GLN A 71 -8.23 -8.86 4.51
CA GLN A 71 -9.35 -9.70 4.06
C GLN A 71 -9.67 -10.78 5.09
N ASP A 72 -8.65 -11.46 5.62
CA ASP A 72 -8.81 -12.50 6.63
C ASP A 72 -9.41 -11.94 7.92
N LEU A 73 -8.91 -10.80 8.41
CA LEU A 73 -9.45 -10.13 9.60
C LEU A 73 -10.90 -9.68 9.38
N THR A 74 -11.21 -9.18 8.18
CA THR A 74 -12.58 -8.76 7.85
C THR A 74 -13.54 -9.96 7.81
N ALA A 75 -13.08 -11.11 7.31
CA ALA A 75 -13.87 -12.34 7.32
C ALA A 75 -14.08 -12.86 8.75
N ALA A 76 -13.04 -12.87 9.57
CA ALA A 76 -13.12 -13.27 10.97
C ALA A 76 -14.12 -12.40 11.77
N ALA A 77 -14.04 -11.08 11.61
CA ALA A 77 -14.94 -10.14 12.30
C ALA A 77 -16.41 -10.29 11.86
N LYS A 78 -16.66 -10.67 10.60
CA LYS A 78 -18.03 -10.98 10.14
C LYS A 78 -18.56 -12.24 10.80
N LYS A 79 -17.75 -13.30 10.87
CA LYS A 79 -18.13 -14.55 11.51
C LYS A 79 -18.41 -14.35 13.00
N GLU A 80 -17.55 -13.63 13.70
CA GLU A 80 -17.74 -13.34 15.13
C GLU A 80 -19.07 -12.61 15.40
N ARG A 81 -19.45 -11.65 14.53
CA ARG A 81 -20.75 -10.99 14.61
C ARG A 81 -21.95 -11.92 14.35
N GLU A 82 -21.79 -12.94 13.52
CA GLU A 82 -22.82 -13.94 13.27
C GLU A 82 -22.96 -14.86 14.48
N ASP A 83 -21.83 -15.36 15.01
CA ASP A 83 -21.77 -16.19 16.22
C ASP A 83 -22.35 -15.43 17.45
N GLU A 84 -22.08 -14.13 17.58
CA GLU A 84 -22.66 -13.27 18.62
C GLU A 84 -24.19 -13.15 18.51
N LYS A 85 -24.72 -13.00 17.28
CA LYS A 85 -26.17 -12.93 17.06
C LYS A 85 -26.85 -14.25 17.42
N GLU A 86 -26.29 -15.37 16.98
CA GLU A 86 -26.81 -16.70 17.30
C GLU A 86 -26.81 -16.93 18.82
N ASN A 87 -25.73 -16.53 19.51
CA ASN A 87 -25.67 -16.60 20.96
C ASN A 87 -26.71 -15.71 21.67
N GLU A 88 -26.98 -14.51 21.15
CA GLU A 88 -28.02 -13.63 21.73
C GLU A 88 -29.42 -14.21 21.53
N GLU A 89 -29.71 -14.81 20.39
CA GLU A 89 -30.98 -15.51 20.13
C GLU A 89 -31.19 -16.67 21.12
N VAL A 90 -30.15 -17.48 21.34
CA VAL A 90 -30.17 -18.57 22.34
C VAL A 90 -30.42 -18.02 23.74
N ARG A 91 -29.78 -16.91 24.13
CA ARG A 91 -29.99 -16.25 25.43
C ARG A 91 -31.41 -15.70 25.59
N GLN A 92 -32.03 -15.21 24.52
CA GLN A 92 -33.43 -14.78 24.55
C GLN A 92 -34.37 -15.97 24.75
N TYR A 93 -34.17 -17.06 24.02
CA TYR A 93 -34.98 -18.27 24.18
C TYR A 93 -34.90 -18.84 25.59
N MET A 94 -33.70 -18.90 26.18
CA MET A 94 -33.51 -19.38 27.55
C MET A 94 -34.28 -18.54 28.57
N ARG A 95 -34.26 -17.20 28.44
CA ARG A 95 -35.06 -16.31 29.31
C ARG A 95 -36.56 -16.61 29.22
N GLU A 96 -37.08 -16.85 28.02
CA GLU A 96 -38.50 -17.18 27.82
C GLU A 96 -38.86 -18.54 28.45
N VAL A 97 -37.99 -19.55 28.31
CA VAL A 97 -38.19 -20.86 28.94
C VAL A 97 -38.21 -20.76 30.46
N GLU A 98 -37.26 -20.02 31.05
CA GLU A 98 -37.22 -19.76 32.49
C GLU A 98 -38.50 -19.07 32.99
N GLU A 99 -39.01 -18.09 32.24
CA GLU A 99 -40.28 -17.42 32.58
C GLU A 99 -41.47 -18.40 32.52
N ARG A 100 -41.53 -19.26 31.50
CA ARG A 100 -42.56 -20.30 31.37
C ARG A 100 -42.51 -21.30 32.50
N ILE A 101 -41.31 -21.76 32.90
CA ILE A 101 -41.12 -22.65 34.06
C ILE A 101 -41.63 -21.96 35.32
N SER A 102 -41.23 -20.71 35.57
CA SER A 102 -41.70 -19.95 36.74
C SER A 102 -43.22 -19.83 36.79
N ASN A 103 -43.87 -19.58 35.65
CA ASN A 103 -45.32 -19.50 35.56
C ASN A 103 -46.00 -20.84 35.82
N LEU A 104 -45.45 -21.95 35.30
CA LEU A 104 -45.96 -23.30 35.57
C LEU A 104 -45.79 -23.70 37.04
N GLU A 105 -44.67 -23.39 37.66
CA GLU A 105 -44.44 -23.62 39.09
C GLU A 105 -45.46 -22.86 39.95
N LYS A 106 -45.71 -21.58 39.64
CA LYS A 106 -46.75 -20.79 40.30
C LYS A 106 -48.15 -21.40 40.11
N ALA A 107 -48.46 -21.93 38.92
CA ALA A 107 -49.73 -22.60 38.66
C ALA A 107 -49.88 -23.90 39.45
N LEU A 108 -48.84 -24.75 39.48
CA LEU A 108 -48.79 -25.99 40.25
C LEU A 108 -48.92 -25.73 41.76
N SER A 109 -48.28 -24.68 42.28
CA SER A 109 -48.40 -24.26 43.68
C SER A 109 -49.83 -23.88 44.05
N ARG A 110 -50.59 -23.26 43.13
CA ARG A 110 -52.01 -22.90 43.36
C ARG A 110 -52.92 -24.13 43.35
N VAL A 111 -52.65 -25.09 42.48
CA VAL A 111 -53.43 -26.34 42.39
C VAL A 111 -53.16 -27.28 43.56
N SER A 112 -51.95 -27.25 44.14
CA SER A 112 -51.60 -28.11 45.29
C SER A 112 -52.14 -27.61 46.65
N GLN A 113 -52.70 -26.40 46.69
CA GLN A 113 -53.31 -25.80 47.90
C GLN A 113 -54.85 -25.92 47.94
N THR A 114 -55.45 -26.54 46.92
CA THR A 114 -56.89 -26.88 46.83
C THR A 114 -57.09 -28.37 46.95
#